data_AF-A0A950Z5A9-F1
#
_entry.id   AF-A0A950Z5A9-F1
#
_cell.length_a   1.000
_cell.length_b   1.000
_cell.length_c   1.000
_cell.angle_alpha   90.00
_cell.angle_beta   90.00
_cell.angle_gamma   90.00
#
_symmetry.space_group_name_H-M   'P 1'
#
loop_
_entity.id
_entity.type
_entity.pdbx_description
1 polymer ?
#
loop_
_entity_poly.entity_id
_entity_poly.type
_entity_poly.pdbx_seq_one_letter_code
_entity_poly.pdbx_strand_id
1 'polypeptide(L)'
;MTVIENQGAAPLTDPKTGENLQPGLQPGYYPGYHTLGQKKFWDAATRELVEKRVSDLPPIRFFTAEELPIITAICERILPQDDRVPERKIPIVPRVDERLATGRIDGYRYEGMPPDRDAYRWAIRAIDAAACRLHSLSFA
;
A
#
# COMPACT_ATOMS: atom_id res chain seq x y z
N MET A 1 -15.36 -5.16 13.56
CA MET A 1 -14.02 -5.31 14.15
C MET A 1 -13.90 -6.76 14.60
N THR A 2 -13.43 -7.62 13.70
CA THR A 2 -13.19 -9.03 14.02
C THR A 2 -11.70 -9.21 13.84
N VAL A 3 -10.98 -9.30 14.96
CA VAL A 3 -9.60 -9.75 14.97
C VAL A 3 -9.65 -11.13 14.31
N ILE A 4 -8.95 -11.30 13.18
CA ILE A 4 -8.71 -12.65 12.66
C ILE A 4 -7.82 -13.30 13.70
N GLU A 5 -8.43 -14.00 14.66
CA GLU A 5 -7.72 -14.88 15.57
C GLU A 5 -7.07 -15.95 14.70
N ASN A 6 -5.75 -15.87 14.56
CA ASN A 6 -4.95 -16.89 13.91
C ASN A 6 -4.98 -18.12 14.84
N GLN A 7 -6.03 -18.92 14.71
CA GLN A 7 -6.22 -20.15 15.48
C GLN A 7 -5.14 -21.16 15.03
N GLY A 8 -4.11 -21.34 15.86
CA GLY A 8 -3.28 -22.55 15.84
C GLY A 8 -1.80 -22.43 15.48
N ALA A 9 -1.25 -21.24 15.23
CA ALA A 9 0.21 -21.11 15.07
C ALA A 9 0.89 -20.99 16.46
N ALA A 10 1.88 -21.85 16.72
CA ALA A 10 2.73 -21.70 17.90
C ALA A 10 3.37 -20.30 17.93
N PRO A 11 3.47 -19.65 19.10
CA PRO A 11 4.05 -18.32 19.20
C PRO A 11 5.48 -18.33 18.66
N LEU A 12 5.82 -17.34 17.84
CA LEU A 12 7.20 -17.18 17.37
C LEU A 12 8.10 -16.86 18.55
N THR A 13 9.26 -17.51 18.62
CA THR A 13 10.26 -17.27 19.65
C THR A 13 11.38 -16.37 19.11
N ASP A 14 11.89 -15.47 19.94
CA ASP A 14 13.11 -14.73 19.62
C ASP A 14 14.30 -15.72 19.57
N PRO A 15 15.03 -15.81 18.45
CA PRO A 15 16.11 -16.79 18.30
C PRO A 15 17.33 -16.50 19.20
N LYS A 16 17.42 -15.33 19.83
CA LYS A 16 18.49 -14.96 20.76
C LYS A 16 18.12 -15.21 22.22
N THR A 17 16.89 -14.89 22.63
CA THR A 17 16.47 -15.03 24.04
C THR A 17 15.72 -16.32 24.30
N GLY A 18 15.15 -16.95 23.26
CA GLY A 18 14.27 -18.12 23.39
C GLY A 18 12.87 -17.78 23.90
N GLU A 19 12.58 -16.50 24.18
CA GLU A 19 11.30 -16.06 24.71
C GLU A 19 10.26 -15.88 23.58
N ASN A 20 8.98 -15.97 23.92
CA ASN A 20 7.91 -15.72 22.97
C ASN A 20 7.87 -14.24 22.56
N LEU A 21 7.80 -13.98 21.26
CA LEU A 21 7.53 -12.65 20.72
C LEU A 21 6.11 -12.24 21.11
N GLN A 22 6.01 -11.17 21.88
CA GLN A 22 4.72 -10.58 22.23
C GLN A 22 4.07 -10.02 20.96
N PRO A 23 2.76 -10.24 20.74
CA PRO A 23 2.05 -9.62 19.63
C PRO A 23 2.28 -8.11 19.63
N GLY A 24 2.70 -7.57 18.48
CA GLY A 24 2.84 -6.13 18.29
C GLY A 24 1.48 -5.44 18.32
N LEU A 25 1.48 -4.10 18.41
CA LEU A 25 0.27 -3.27 18.39
C LEU A 25 -0.59 -3.46 17.12
N GLN A 26 -0.06 -4.12 16.10
CA GLN A 26 -0.71 -4.30 14.81
C GLN A 26 -0.65 -5.76 14.34
N PRO A 27 -1.70 -6.22 13.65
CA PRO A 27 -1.71 -7.53 13.05
C PRO A 27 -0.64 -7.62 11.96
N GLY A 28 0.13 -8.68 12.05
CA GLY A 28 0.93 -9.21 10.95
C GLY A 28 0.61 -10.69 10.84
N TYR A 29 0.91 -11.29 9.69
CA TYR A 29 0.75 -12.74 9.51
C TYR A 29 1.49 -13.55 10.60
N TYR A 30 2.55 -12.93 11.13
CA TYR A 30 3.41 -13.43 12.20
C TYR A 30 3.37 -12.48 13.40
N PRO A 31 2.60 -12.79 14.47
CA PRO A 31 2.49 -11.94 15.64
C PRO A 31 3.85 -11.62 16.26
N GLY A 32 4.08 -10.33 16.55
CA GLY A 32 5.32 -9.83 17.16
C GLY A 32 6.54 -9.77 16.23
N TYR A 33 6.45 -10.34 15.02
CA TYR A 33 7.53 -10.27 14.05
C TYR A 33 7.53 -8.94 13.28
N HIS A 34 8.69 -8.29 13.22
CA HIS A 34 8.88 -7.06 12.48
C HIS A 34 10.06 -7.17 11.51
N THR A 35 9.78 -7.15 10.21
CA THR A 35 10.80 -7.24 9.14
C THR A 35 11.86 -6.16 9.29
N LEU A 36 11.47 -4.91 9.57
CA LEU A 36 12.42 -3.81 9.80
C LEU A 36 13.27 -3.99 11.07
N GLY A 37 12.88 -4.85 12.00
CA GLY A 37 13.72 -5.22 13.16
C GLY A 37 14.88 -6.15 12.78
N GLN A 38 14.83 -6.76 11.58
CA GLN A 38 15.85 -7.70 11.09
C GLN A 38 16.97 -7.03 10.29
N LYS A 39 17.00 -5.69 10.21
CA LYS A 39 18.00 -4.90 9.48
C LYS A 39 19.46 -5.31 9.69
N LYS A 40 19.81 -5.77 10.90
CA LYS A 40 21.17 -6.22 11.24
C LYS A 40 21.62 -7.46 10.46
N PHE A 41 20.70 -8.20 9.87
CA PHE A 41 20.96 -9.40 9.08
C PHE A 41 20.98 -9.14 7.57
N TRP A 42 20.70 -7.91 7.14
CA TRP A 42 20.77 -7.53 5.73
C TRP A 42 22.17 -7.04 5.39
N ASP A 43 22.61 -7.29 4.16
CA ASP A 43 23.79 -6.61 3.64
C ASP A 43 23.54 -5.09 3.56
N ALA A 44 24.63 -4.32 3.41
CA ALA A 44 24.55 -2.87 3.43
C ALA A 44 23.66 -2.30 2.31
N ALA A 45 23.74 -2.86 1.10
CA ALA A 45 22.97 -2.36 -0.05
C ALA A 45 21.48 -2.66 0.09
N THR A 46 21.12 -3.86 0.54
CA THR A 46 19.72 -4.23 0.81
C THR A 46 19.12 -3.34 1.91
N ARG A 47 19.87 -3.12 2.99
CA ARG A 47 19.41 -2.26 4.10
C ARG A 47 19.16 -0.84 3.65
N GLU A 48 20.12 -0.23 2.96
CA GLU A 48 19.97 1.13 2.44
C GLU A 48 18.76 1.24 1.49
N LEU A 49 18.62 0.30 0.56
CA LEU A 49 17.53 0.31 -0.41
C LEU A 49 16.14 0.17 0.24
N VAL A 50 16.00 -0.76 1.18
CA VAL A 50 14.72 -0.99 1.88
C VAL A 50 14.37 0.18 2.78
N GLU A 51 15.33 0.71 3.54
CA GLU A 51 15.11 1.88 4.39
C GLU A 51 14.67 3.09 3.57
N LYS A 52 15.33 3.34 2.43
CA LYS A 52 14.94 4.38 1.49
C LYS A 52 13.51 4.19 0.99
N ARG A 53 13.13 2.98 0.59
CA ARG A 53 11.76 2.69 0.10
C ARG A 53 10.68 2.86 1.17
N VAL A 54 11.02 2.64 2.43
CA VAL A 54 10.06 2.78 3.53
C VAL A 54 9.91 4.23 3.96
N SER A 55 11.01 4.98 4.04
CA SER A 55 11.02 6.35 4.57
C SER A 55 10.77 7.42 3.51
N ASP A 56 11.26 7.23 2.28
CA ASP A 56 11.19 8.25 1.24
C ASP A 56 9.91 8.11 0.43
N LEU A 57 8.91 8.92 0.78
CA LEU A 57 7.67 9.01 0.01
C LEU A 57 7.86 9.99 -1.15
N PRO A 58 7.65 9.55 -2.41
CA PRO A 58 7.73 10.44 -3.55
C PRO A 58 6.58 11.47 -3.50
N PRO A 59 6.79 12.70 -3.98
CA PRO A 59 5.70 13.65 -4.13
C PRO A 59 4.76 13.25 -5.27
N ILE A 60 3.52 13.72 -5.20
CA ILE A 60 2.52 13.60 -6.27
C ILE A 60 2.95 14.50 -7.44
N ARG A 61 2.98 13.93 -8.65
CA ARG A 61 3.42 14.57 -9.90
C ARG A 61 2.51 14.26 -11.09
N PHE A 62 1.82 13.12 -11.09
CA PHE A 62 0.98 12.68 -12.21
C PHE A 62 -0.49 13.06 -12.01
N PHE A 63 -1.06 12.73 -10.85
CA PHE A 63 -2.47 13.02 -10.55
C PHE A 63 -2.70 14.51 -10.33
N THR A 64 -3.81 15.02 -10.85
CA THR A 64 -4.26 16.39 -10.57
C THR A 64 -4.81 16.52 -9.15
N ALA A 65 -5.00 17.76 -8.70
CA ALA A 65 -5.66 18.04 -7.42
C ALA A 65 -7.09 17.49 -7.35
N GLU A 66 -7.77 17.36 -8.50
CA GLU A 66 -9.12 16.79 -8.59
C GLU A 66 -9.09 15.26 -8.61
N GLU A 67 -8.10 14.65 -9.26
CA GLU A 67 -7.97 13.19 -9.35
C GLU A 67 -7.47 12.56 -8.05
N LEU A 68 -6.64 13.29 -7.28
CA LEU A 68 -5.96 12.78 -6.09
C LEU A 68 -6.92 12.26 -4.98
N PRO A 69 -7.99 12.99 -4.59
CA PRO A 69 -8.95 12.48 -3.62
C PRO A 69 -9.65 11.20 -4.10
N ILE A 70 -10.03 11.15 -5.37
CA ILE A 70 -10.76 10.02 -5.96
C ILE A 70 -9.88 8.76 -5.98
N ILE A 71 -8.64 8.85 -6.47
CA ILE A 71 -7.74 7.68 -6.47
C ILE A 71 -7.38 7.24 -5.06
N THR A 72 -7.34 8.16 -4.10
CA THR A 72 -7.14 7.83 -2.68
C THR A 72 -8.30 7.01 -2.15
N ALA A 73 -9.54 7.47 -2.34
CA ALA A 73 -10.74 6.72 -1.94
C ALA A 73 -10.83 5.35 -2.62
N ILE A 74 -10.45 5.26 -3.89
CA ILE A 74 -10.40 3.98 -4.63
C ILE A 74 -9.39 3.03 -3.97
N CYS A 75 -8.17 3.49 -3.70
CA CYS A 75 -7.14 2.67 -3.04
C CYS A 75 -7.59 2.19 -1.66
N GLU A 76 -8.19 3.08 -0.86
CA GLU A 76 -8.71 2.74 0.47
C GLU A 76 -9.82 1.71 0.43
N ARG A 77 -10.63 1.67 -0.64
CA ARG A 77 -11.67 0.66 -0.81
C ARG A 77 -11.14 -0.68 -1.32
N ILE A 78 -10.16 -0.67 -2.22
CA ILE A 78 -9.57 -1.89 -2.81
C ILE A 78 -8.70 -2.62 -1.78
N LEU A 79 -7.87 -1.88 -1.04
CA LEU A 79 -6.98 -2.44 -0.04
C LEU A 79 -7.16 -1.68 1.28
N PRO A 80 -8.26 -1.95 2.01
CA PRO A 80 -8.53 -1.31 3.28
C PRO A 80 -7.43 -1.62 4.29
N GLN A 81 -7.04 -0.60 5.05
CA GLN A 81 -5.99 -0.66 6.07
C GLN A 81 -6.56 -0.25 7.44
N ASP A 82 -7.74 -0.79 7.78
CA ASP A 82 -8.45 -0.51 9.03
C ASP A 82 -7.86 -1.27 10.22
N ASP A 83 -6.89 -2.15 9.94
CA ASP A 83 -6.18 -3.00 10.88
C ASP A 83 -4.95 -2.33 11.51
N ARG A 84 -4.66 -1.08 11.13
CA ARG A 84 -3.48 -0.33 11.58
C ARG A 84 -3.79 1.13 11.88
N VAL A 85 -2.99 1.71 12.78
CA VAL A 85 -3.07 3.15 13.09
C VAL A 85 -2.64 4.01 11.89
N PRO A 86 -3.11 5.27 11.77
CA PRO A 86 -2.84 6.13 10.62
C PRO A 86 -1.37 6.26 10.24
N GLU A 87 -0.47 6.39 11.22
CA GLU A 87 0.98 6.59 11.02
C GLU A 87 1.67 5.35 10.44
N ARG A 88 0.96 4.22 10.38
CA ARG A 88 1.46 2.94 9.88
C ARG A 88 0.69 2.47 8.64
N LYS A 89 -0.28 3.26 8.15
CA LYS A 89 -0.87 3.03 6.84
C LYS A 89 0.21 3.10 5.78
N ILE A 90 0.21 2.12 4.88
CA ILE A 90 1.09 2.08 3.74
C ILE A 90 0.59 3.13 2.74
N PRO A 91 1.41 4.12 2.37
CA PRO A 91 1.02 5.16 1.43
C PRO A 91 1.11 4.64 -0.01
N ILE A 92 0.00 4.06 -0.48
CA ILE A 92 -0.09 3.41 -1.80
C ILE A 92 -0.05 4.45 -2.93
N VAL A 93 -0.86 5.51 -2.83
CA VAL A 93 -1.07 6.50 -3.90
C VAL A 93 0.22 7.17 -4.37
N PRO A 94 1.13 7.64 -3.48
CA PRO A 94 2.40 8.22 -3.93
C PRO A 94 3.26 7.30 -4.80
N ARG A 95 3.27 5.99 -4.51
CA ARG A 95 4.02 5.00 -5.30
C ARG A 95 3.40 4.73 -6.66
N VAL A 96 2.07 4.68 -6.71
CA VAL A 96 1.32 4.57 -7.97
C VAL A 96 1.56 5.82 -8.82
N ASP A 97 1.49 7.01 -8.22
CA ASP A 97 1.76 8.28 -8.89
C ASP A 97 3.18 8.33 -9.47
N GLU A 98 4.21 8.00 -8.67
CA GLU A 98 5.61 7.98 -9.13
C GLU A 98 5.81 7.04 -10.33
N ARG A 99 5.20 5.85 -10.29
CA ARG A 99 5.24 4.88 -11.40
C ARG A 99 4.63 5.47 -12.67
N LEU A 100 3.44 6.07 -12.56
CA LEU A 100 2.76 6.71 -13.68
C LEU A 100 3.55 7.92 -14.19
N ALA A 101 4.05 8.80 -13.32
CA ALA A 101 4.82 9.99 -13.65
C ALA A 101 6.13 9.67 -14.38
N THR A 102 6.80 8.59 -14.00
CA THR A 102 8.04 8.13 -14.66
C THR A 102 7.78 7.28 -15.90
N GLY A 103 6.55 6.81 -16.11
CA GLY A 103 6.22 5.89 -17.21
C GLY A 103 6.89 4.53 -17.08
N ARG A 104 7.36 4.17 -15.87
CA ARG A 104 7.93 2.85 -15.61
C ARG A 104 6.81 1.83 -15.59
N ILE A 105 6.79 0.96 -16.59
CA ILE A 105 5.91 -0.19 -16.66
C ILE A 105 6.71 -1.44 -16.34
N ASP A 106 6.11 -2.34 -15.57
CA ASP A 106 6.59 -3.71 -15.42
C ASP A 106 5.55 -4.60 -16.10
N GLY A 107 5.89 -5.14 -17.28
CA GLY A 107 5.03 -6.03 -18.05
C GLY A 107 4.63 -5.56 -19.45
N TYR A 108 3.76 -6.35 -20.07
CA TYR A 108 3.26 -6.17 -21.43
C TYR A 108 1.77 -5.83 -21.41
N ARG A 109 1.32 -5.03 -22.38
CA ARG A 109 -0.10 -4.73 -22.61
C ARG A 109 -0.54 -5.36 -23.94
N TYR A 110 -1.81 -5.75 -24.05
CA TYR A 110 -2.39 -6.10 -25.35
C TYR A 110 -2.42 -4.86 -26.25
N GLU A 111 -2.32 -5.07 -27.56
CA GLU A 111 -2.28 -3.98 -28.56
C GLU A 111 -3.47 -3.03 -28.44
N GLY A 112 -4.68 -3.58 -28.27
CA GLY A 112 -5.92 -2.81 -28.14
C GLY A 112 -6.16 -2.18 -26.76
N MET A 113 -5.28 -2.39 -25.77
CA MET A 113 -5.41 -1.77 -24.46
C MET A 113 -4.74 -0.39 -24.41
N PRO A 114 -5.34 0.58 -23.72
CA PRO A 114 -4.74 1.90 -23.55
C PRO A 114 -3.40 1.83 -22.82
N PRO A 115 -2.51 2.80 -23.03
CA PRO A 115 -1.37 3.02 -22.14
C PRO A 115 -1.82 3.19 -20.69
N ASP A 116 -0.97 2.80 -19.75
CA ASP A 116 -1.30 2.76 -18.32
C ASP A 116 -1.79 4.12 -17.78
N ARG A 117 -1.14 5.22 -18.18
CA ARG A 117 -1.56 6.58 -17.80
C ARG A 117 -3.00 6.91 -18.24
N ASP A 118 -3.36 6.51 -19.44
CA ASP A 118 -4.70 6.74 -19.98
C ASP A 118 -5.72 5.85 -19.29
N ALA A 119 -5.36 4.58 -19.03
CA ALA A 119 -6.19 3.65 -18.28
C ALA A 119 -6.57 4.19 -16.90
N TYR A 120 -5.60 4.73 -16.15
CA TYR A 120 -5.86 5.33 -14.83
C TYR A 120 -6.76 6.56 -14.92
N ARG A 121 -6.52 7.46 -15.88
CA ARG A 121 -7.37 8.65 -16.08
C ARG A 121 -8.80 8.27 -16.44
N TRP A 122 -8.97 7.29 -17.32
CA TRP A 122 -10.30 6.80 -17.72
C TRP A 122 -11.02 6.13 -16.55
N ALA A 123 -10.32 5.30 -15.77
CA ALA A 123 -10.89 4.63 -14.61
C ALA A 123 -11.36 5.63 -13.55
N ILE A 124 -10.53 6.62 -13.20
CA ILE A 124 -10.88 7.65 -12.20
C ILE A 124 -12.14 8.41 -12.63
N ARG A 125 -12.19 8.89 -13.88
CA ARG A 125 -13.35 9.60 -14.41
C ARG A 125 -14.61 8.74 -14.44
N ALA A 126 -14.48 7.47 -14.86
CA ALA A 126 -15.61 6.57 -14.96
C ALA A 126 -16.19 6.22 -13.58
N ILE A 127 -15.33 5.97 -12.59
CA ILE A 127 -15.74 5.65 -11.22
C ILE A 127 -16.41 6.86 -10.56
N ASP A 128 -15.83 8.06 -10.70
CA ASP A 128 -16.40 9.28 -10.13
C ASP A 128 -17.73 9.66 -10.80
N ALA A 129 -17.82 9.54 -12.13
CA ALA A 129 -19.07 9.76 -12.85
C ALA A 129 -20.16 8.75 -12.44
N ALA A 130 -19.78 7.49 -12.19
CA ALA A 130 -20.71 6.49 -11.69
C ALA A 130 -21.20 6.81 -10.29
N ALA A 131 -20.32 7.26 -9.38
CA ALA A 131 -20.69 7.70 -8.05
C ALA A 131 -21.66 8.89 -8.10
N CYS A 132 -21.35 9.90 -8.91
CA CYS A 132 -22.21 11.07 -9.12
C CYS A 132 -23.60 10.66 -9.63
N ARG A 133 -23.66 9.73 -10.59
CA ARG A 133 -24.93 9.26 -11.16
C ARG A 133 -25.76 8.43 -10.19
N LEU A 134 -25.13 7.57 -9.39
CA LEU A 134 -25.84 6.61 -8.52
C LEU A 134 -26.14 7.18 -7.13
N HIS A 135 -25.32 8.13 -6.66
CA HIS A 135 -25.34 8.62 -5.29
C HIS A 135 -25.37 10.15 -5.19
N SER A 136 -25.33 10.88 -6.32
CA SER A 136 -25.28 12.36 -6.34
C SER A 136 -24.11 12.96 -5.57
N LEU A 137 -23.03 12.19 -5.40
CA LEU A 137 -21.81 12.56 -4.70
C LEU A 137 -20.60 12.08 -5.51
N SER A 138 -19.47 12.79 -5.37
CA SER A 138 -18.18 12.30 -5.86
C SER A 138 -17.83 10.98 -5.18
N PHE A 139 -16.98 10.19 -5.82
CA PHE A 139 -16.45 8.97 -5.19
C PHE A 139 -15.45 9.29 -4.06
N ALA A 140 -14.87 10.50 -4.07
CA ALA A 140 -13.97 10.99 -3.04
C ALA A 140 -14.68 11.22 -1.69
#